data_AF-A0A9D1ASZ8-F1
#
_entry.id   AF-A0A9D1ASZ8-F1
#
_cell.length_a   1.000
_cell.length_b   1.000
_cell.length_c   1.000
_cell.angle_alpha   90.00
_cell.angle_beta   90.00
_cell.angle_gamma   90.00
#
_symmetry.space_group_name_H-M   'P 1'
#
loop_
_entity.id
_entity.type
_entity.pdbx_description
1 polymer ?
#
loop_
_entity_poly.entity_id
_entity_poly.type
_entity_poly.pdbx_seq_one_letter_code
_entity_poly.pdbx_strand_id
1 'polypeptide(L)'
;MASPEETRAALVEALVRLARTRSLAEISVRDVAREAGINHGLVHRHFGSRENLIQAAIQQITAEIHAGYPGGGGRGAFTFRYLRGRPELVRI
;
A
#
# COMPACT_ATOMS: atom_id res chain seq x y z
N MET A 1 0.07 25.23 -6.39
CA MET A 1 0.58 23.95 -6.90
C MET A 1 0.96 23.12 -5.69
N ALA A 2 0.42 21.91 -5.56
CA ALA A 2 0.88 20.98 -4.53
C ALA A 2 2.37 20.66 -4.78
N SER A 3 3.15 20.65 -3.72
CA SER A 3 4.55 20.21 -3.72
C SER A 3 4.69 18.76 -4.21
N PRO A 4 5.88 18.37 -4.69
CA PRO A 4 6.15 16.99 -5.07
C PRO A 4 5.83 15.98 -3.97
N GLU A 5 6.09 16.34 -2.72
CA GLU A 5 5.81 15.53 -1.53
C GLU A 5 4.31 15.37 -1.28
N GLU A 6 3.52 16.44 -1.41
CA GLU A 6 2.05 16.37 -1.30
C GLU A 6 1.44 15.49 -2.40
N THR A 7 1.96 15.60 -3.63
CA THR A 7 1.53 14.75 -4.75
C THR A 7 1.86 13.28 -4.49
N ARG A 8 3.06 13.02 -3.97
CA ARG A 8 3.49 11.67 -3.58
C ARG A 8 2.57 11.11 -2.49
N ALA A 9 2.29 11.88 -1.43
CA ALA A 9 1.41 11.47 -0.34
C ALA A 9 -0.01 11.17 -0.83
N ALA A 10 -0.59 12.03 -1.67
CA ALA A 10 -1.93 11.84 -2.22
C ALA A 10 -2.05 10.55 -3.05
N LEU A 11 -1.01 10.20 -3.82
CA LEU A 11 -0.98 8.94 -4.58
C LEU A 11 -0.90 7.71 -3.67
N VAL A 12 -0.10 7.76 -2.60
CA VAL A 12 -0.04 6.66 -1.64
C VAL A 12 -1.39 6.49 -0.94
N GLU A 13 -1.97 7.58 -0.46
CA GLU A 13 -3.25 7.56 0.23
C GLU A 13 -4.37 7.02 -0.66
N ALA A 14 -4.42 7.44 -1.92
CA ALA A 14 -5.35 6.91 -2.92
C ALA A 14 -5.19 5.40 -3.12
N LEU A 15 -3.96 4.89 -3.23
CA LEU A 15 -3.72 3.46 -3.32
C LEU A 15 -4.16 2.72 -2.06
N VAL A 16 -3.88 3.26 -0.87
CA VAL A 16 -4.34 2.69 0.41
C VAL A 16 -5.86 2.62 0.46
N ARG A 17 -6.58 3.67 0.03
CA ARG A 17 -8.05 3.67 -0.04
C ARG A 17 -8.57 2.58 -0.98
N LEU A 18 -8.00 2.46 -2.18
CA LEU A 18 -8.40 1.43 -3.15
C LEU A 18 -8.12 0.01 -2.60
N ALA A 19 -6.99 -0.19 -1.94
CA ALA A 19 -6.59 -1.46 -1.35
C ALA A 19 -7.50 -1.96 -0.22
N ARG A 20 -8.37 -1.10 0.34
CA ARG A 20 -9.40 -1.52 1.31
C ARG A 20 -10.53 -2.32 0.68
N THR A 21 -10.71 -2.25 -0.63
CA THR A 21 -11.85 -2.87 -1.34
C THR A 21 -11.44 -3.83 -2.44
N ARG A 22 -10.19 -3.77 -2.92
CA ARG A 22 -9.66 -4.56 -4.04
C ARG A 22 -8.27 -5.06 -3.76
N SER A 23 -7.87 -6.16 -4.37
CA SER A 23 -6.49 -6.64 -4.29
C SER A 23 -5.54 -5.65 -4.96
N LEU A 24 -4.33 -5.49 -4.41
CA LEU A 24 -3.27 -4.69 -5.01
C LEU A 24 -2.95 -5.13 -6.44
N ALA A 25 -3.17 -6.40 -6.81
CA ALA A 25 -2.96 -6.88 -8.17
C ALA A 25 -3.96 -6.29 -9.19
N GLU A 26 -5.16 -5.92 -8.74
CA GLU A 26 -6.26 -5.43 -9.58
C GLU A 26 -6.21 -3.91 -9.78
N ILE A 27 -5.44 -3.20 -8.94
CA ILE A 27 -5.39 -1.74 -8.95
C ILE A 27 -4.32 -1.26 -9.94
N SER A 28 -4.73 -0.52 -10.98
CA SER A 28 -3.79 0.07 -11.94
C SER A 28 -3.24 1.41 -11.47
N VAL A 29 -2.11 1.85 -12.03
CA VAL A 29 -1.57 3.20 -11.81
C VAL A 29 -2.57 4.28 -12.22
N ARG A 30 -3.39 4.02 -13.25
CA ARG A 30 -4.44 4.95 -13.70
C ARG A 30 -5.57 5.05 -12.69
N ASP A 31 -5.95 3.95 -12.05
CA ASP A 31 -6.97 3.98 -10.99
C ASP A 31 -6.51 4.81 -9.80
N VAL A 32 -5.26 4.65 -9.39
CA VAL A 32 -4.68 5.46 -8.31
C VAL A 32 -4.62 6.93 -8.69
N ALA A 33 -4.14 7.25 -9.90
CA ALA A 33 -4.06 8.63 -10.38
C ALA A 33 -5.46 9.29 -10.41
N ARG A 34 -6.46 8.56 -10.90
CA ARG A 34 -7.87 9.00 -10.92
C ARG A 34 -8.42 9.22 -9.52
N GLU A 35 -8.20 8.28 -8.61
CA GLU A 35 -8.61 8.38 -7.20
C GLU A 35 -7.93 9.54 -6.47
N ALA A 36 -6.68 9.86 -6.83
CA ALA A 36 -5.94 10.98 -6.26
C ALA A 36 -6.24 12.33 -6.93
N GLY A 37 -7.01 12.34 -8.03
CA GLY A 37 -7.23 13.56 -8.83
C GLY A 37 -5.97 14.08 -9.53
N ILE A 38 -4.99 13.21 -9.78
CA ILE A 38 -3.67 13.55 -10.30
C ILE A 38 -3.52 13.04 -11.73
N ASN A 39 -2.80 13.79 -12.58
CA ASN A 39 -2.44 13.33 -13.91
C ASN A 39 -1.54 12.07 -13.82
N HIS A 40 -1.92 10.98 -14.48
CA HIS A 40 -1.17 9.73 -14.50
C HIS A 40 0.32 9.87 -14.87
N GLY A 41 0.70 10.85 -15.69
CA GLY A 41 2.09 11.13 -16.05
C GLY A 41 2.95 11.57 -14.86
N LEU A 42 2.36 12.17 -13.82
CA LEU A 42 3.05 12.52 -12.59
C LEU A 42 3.37 11.30 -11.73
N VAL A 43 2.62 10.21 -11.86
CA VAL A 43 2.89 8.99 -11.07
C VAL A 43 4.26 8.40 -11.44
N HIS A 44 4.58 8.33 -12.73
CA HIS A 44 5.90 7.90 -13.19
C HIS A 44 7.01 8.84 -12.73
N ARG A 45 6.76 10.16 -12.65
CA ARG A 45 7.73 11.11 -12.12
C ARG A 45 8.02 10.89 -10.63
N HIS A 46 6.99 10.61 -9.81
CA HIS A 46 7.15 10.50 -8.36
C HIS A 46 7.60 9.13 -7.86
N PHE A 47 7.24 8.06 -8.58
CA PHE A 47 7.51 6.69 -8.14
C PHE A 47 8.37 5.89 -9.12
N GLY A 48 8.51 6.32 -10.38
CA GLY A 48 9.22 5.58 -11.42
C GLY A 48 8.43 4.36 -11.93
N SER A 49 7.97 3.51 -11.02
CA SER A 49 7.24 2.27 -11.30
C SER A 49 6.01 2.10 -10.40
N ARG A 50 5.12 1.19 -10.82
CA ARG A 50 3.94 0.78 -10.04
C ARG A 50 4.36 0.08 -8.75
N GLU A 51 5.41 -0.71 -8.81
CA GLU A 51 5.96 -1.47 -7.70
C GLU A 51 6.43 -0.54 -6.58
N ASN A 52 7.09 0.57 -6.92
CA ASN A 52 7.55 1.55 -5.93
C ASN A 52 6.39 2.25 -5.22
N LEU A 53 5.30 2.54 -5.95
CA LEU A 53 4.07 3.07 -5.37
C LEU A 53 3.41 2.04 -4.42
N ILE A 54 3.37 0.78 -4.82
CA ILE A 54 2.85 -0.31 -3.98
C ILE A 54 3.69 -0.48 -2.71
N GLN A 55 5.03 -0.46 -2.82
CA GLN A 55 5.91 -0.55 -1.67
C GLN A 55 5.67 0.59 -0.67
N ALA A 56 5.49 1.82 -1.16
CA ALA A 56 5.16 2.96 -0.30
C ALA A 56 3.80 2.79 0.40
N ALA A 57 2.79 2.29 -0.30
CA ALA A 57 1.48 2.01 0.30
C ALA A 57 1.54 0.88 1.35
N ILE A 58 2.30 -0.19 1.08
CA ILE A 58 2.51 -1.28 2.05
C ILE A 58 3.19 -0.76 3.32
N GLN A 59 4.20 0.11 3.18
CA GLN A 59 4.87 0.73 4.33
C GLN A 59 3.88 1.54 5.17
N GLN A 60 3.01 2.33 4.53
CA GLN A 60 1.98 3.10 5.24
C GLN A 60 0.97 2.19 5.95
N ILE A 61 0.41 1.19 5.26
CA ILE A 61 -0.53 0.23 5.86
C ILE A 61 0.10 -0.51 7.04
N THR A 62 1.36 -0.94 6.89
CA THR A 62 2.10 -1.63 7.93
C THR A 62 2.30 -0.72 9.15
N ALA A 63 2.64 0.55 8.93
CA ALA A 63 2.75 1.54 10.01
C ALA A 63 1.40 1.80 10.71
N GLU A 64 0.30 1.92 9.97
CA GLU A 64 -1.06 2.08 10.52
C GLU A 64 -1.45 0.88 11.39
N ILE A 65 -1.18 -0.34 10.92
CA ILE A 65 -1.43 -1.56 11.69
C ILE A 65 -0.58 -1.56 12.97
N HIS A 66 0.73 -1.31 12.86
CA HIS A 66 1.61 -1.25 14.04
C HIS A 66 1.16 -0.22 15.07
N ALA A 67 0.72 0.97 14.63
CA ALA A 67 0.22 2.01 15.52
C ALA A 67 -1.09 1.61 16.22
N GLY A 68 -1.95 0.84 15.56
CA GLY A 68 -3.20 0.31 16.13
C GLY A 68 -3.02 -0.86 17.11
N TYR A 69 -1.82 -1.44 17.20
CA TYR A 69 -1.47 -2.50 18.15
C TYR A 69 -0.42 -2.00 19.16
N PRO A 70 -0.83 -1.30 20.25
CA PRO A 70 0.06 -0.98 21.36
C PRO A 70 0.37 -2.25 22.16
N GLY A 71 1.32 -3.05 21.69
CA GLY A 71 1.82 -4.25 22.37
C GLY A 71 1.90 -5.46 21.45
N GLY A 72 3.10 -5.76 20.93
CA GLY A 72 3.33 -6.99 20.16
C GLY A 72 4.63 -6.95 19.39
N GLY A 73 5.72 -7.32 20.05
CA GLY A 73 7.08 -7.26 19.51
C GLY A 73 7.37 -8.26 18.38
N GLY A 74 8.31 -7.85 17.53
CA GLY A 74 9.22 -8.76 16.83
C GLY A 74 8.70 -9.37 15.52
N ARG A 75 9.69 -9.76 14.71
CA ARG A 75 9.64 -10.33 13.35
C ARG A 75 8.82 -11.63 13.16
N GLY A 76 7.81 -11.92 13.98
CA GLY A 76 7.01 -13.15 13.91
C GLY A 76 5.51 -13.00 14.20
N ALA A 77 5.02 -11.81 14.59
CA ALA A 77 3.62 -11.66 15.00
C ALA A 77 2.62 -11.42 13.85
N PHE A 78 3.08 -11.02 12.66
CA PHE A 78 2.20 -10.77 11.51
C PHE A 78 1.66 -12.05 10.85
N THR A 79 2.44 -13.13 10.87
CA THR A 79 2.12 -14.36 10.12
C THR A 79 0.95 -15.13 10.73
N PHE A 80 0.67 -14.96 12.03
CA PHE A 80 -0.21 -15.87 12.76
C PHE A 80 -1.72 -15.68 12.48
N ARG A 81 -2.18 -14.49 12.08
CA ARG A 81 -3.60 -14.26 11.74
C ARG A 81 -3.95 -14.70 10.31
N TYR A 82 -2.99 -14.65 9.38
CA TYR A 82 -3.19 -15.07 7.99
C TYR A 82 -3.08 -16.59 7.79
N LEU A 83 -2.25 -17.29 8.57
CA LEU A 83 -2.06 -18.75 8.44
C LEU A 83 -3.23 -19.61 8.97
N ARG A 84 -4.20 -19.02 9.69
CA ARG A 84 -5.36 -19.77 10.18
C ARG A 84 -6.38 -20.10 9.06
N GLY A 85 -6.28 -19.46 7.89
CA GLY A 85 -7.21 -19.67 6.78
C GLY A 85 -6.67 -20.53 5.62
N ARG A 86 -5.34 -20.74 5.53
CA ARG A 86 -4.69 -21.38 4.36
C ARG A 86 -3.43 -22.16 4.76
N PRO A 87 -3.58 -23.38 5.33
CA PRO A 87 -2.47 -24.20 5.78
C PRO A 87 -1.55 -24.69 4.63
N GLU A 88 -1.93 -24.52 3.37
CA GLU A 88 -1.16 -24.97 2.20
C GLU A 88 0.09 -24.11 1.88
N LEU A 89 0.21 -22.92 2.47
CA LEU A 89 1.31 -21.98 2.19
C LEU A 89 2.56 -22.18 3.07
N VAL A 90 2.57 -23.20 3.94
CA VAL A 90 3.76 -23.57 4.75
C VAL A 90 4.16 -25.00 4.38
N ARG A 91 4.68 -25.16 3.17
CA ARG A 91 5.42 -26.37 2.81
C ARG A 91 6.80 -25.94 2.34
N ILE A 92 7.79 -26.17 3.21
CA ILE A 92 9.20 -26.28 2.82
C ILE A 92 9.40 -27.71 2.34
#